data_AF-A0AB33ISC8-F1
#
_entry.id   AF-A0AB33ISC8-F1
#
_cell.length_a   1.000
_cell.length_b   1.000
_cell.length_c   1.000
_cell.angle_alpha   90.00
_cell.angle_beta   90.00
_cell.angle_gamma   90.00
#
_symmetry.space_group_name_H-M   'P 1'
#
loop_
_entity.id
_entity.type
_entity.pdbx_description
1 polymer ?
#
loop_
_entity_poly.entity_id
_entity_poly.type
_entity_poly.pdbx_seq_one_letter_code
_entity_poly.pdbx_strand_id
1 'polypeptide(L)'
;MSKANKQEQILVSITGQDRPGLTASIMEILSSHGADILDIGQADIHSTLSLGILIRLGEKQSGQVMKELLFKATELGVNIGFSPIPDDKYEDWVNRQGKNRYILTLIGRSLSAAQIAAYTKVVASQGLNIDSILRLTGRPSIKHTERNVRACIEFSLRGTPDDRAVMQAEFMKLSAEMGIDFSFQEDTMYRRMRRLICFDMDSTLIQTECIDELAARAGVGEQVRSITERAMRGEIDFKESFTERVALLKGLDASVMQDIAEHLPITEGTDRLMSVLKRCGYKIAILSGGFTFFGEYLQRRYGIDYVYANELEIGDDGKLTGRYVGEIVDGHRKAELLKLIAQVEKVNLAQTIAVGDGANDLPMISEAGLGIAFHAKPRVKANAEQSISTIGLDGILYFLGFKDSYLGEDGH
;
A
#
# COMPACT_ATOMS: atom_id res chain seq x y z
N MET A 1 -42.89 31.20 29.87
CA MET A 1 -42.00 30.64 28.83
C MET A 1 -40.65 31.35 28.93
N SER A 2 -39.65 30.69 29.50
CA SER A 2 -38.29 31.25 29.58
C SER A 2 -37.79 31.53 28.17
N LYS A 3 -37.25 32.73 27.91
CA LYS A 3 -36.43 32.98 26.72
C LYS A 3 -35.36 31.90 26.69
N ALA A 4 -35.47 30.93 25.78
CA ALA A 4 -34.41 29.96 25.56
C ALA A 4 -33.13 30.78 25.33
N ASN A 5 -32.07 30.49 26.08
CA ASN A 5 -30.77 31.12 25.89
C ASN A 5 -30.34 30.79 24.47
N LYS A 6 -30.44 31.76 23.55
CA LYS A 6 -30.08 31.58 22.16
C LYS A 6 -28.58 31.30 22.11
N GLN A 7 -28.24 30.15 21.57
CA GLN A 7 -26.86 29.74 21.37
C GLN A 7 -26.44 30.06 19.94
N GLU A 8 -25.16 30.35 19.77
CA GLU A 8 -24.54 30.62 18.49
C GLU A 8 -23.34 29.70 18.32
N GLN A 9 -23.04 29.38 17.07
CA GLN A 9 -21.93 28.53 16.68
C GLN A 9 -20.96 29.35 15.85
N ILE A 10 -19.69 29.33 16.22
CA ILE A 10 -18.66 30.18 15.61
C ILE A 10 -17.46 29.30 15.27
N LEU A 11 -17.05 29.32 14.01
CA LEU A 11 -15.76 28.78 13.62
C LEU A 11 -14.68 29.83 13.89
N VAL A 12 -13.78 29.51 14.82
CA VAL A 12 -12.57 30.27 15.11
C VAL A 12 -11.42 29.67 14.30
N SER A 13 -10.83 30.45 13.41
CA SER A 13 -9.72 30.05 12.56
C SER A 13 -8.46 30.82 12.93
N ILE A 14 -7.42 30.13 13.39
CA ILE A 14 -6.16 30.73 13.82
C ILE A 14 -5.05 30.27 12.86
N THR A 15 -4.31 31.22 12.29
CA THR A 15 -3.18 30.92 11.40
C THR A 15 -1.95 31.76 11.76
N GLY A 16 -0.77 31.15 11.74
CA GLY A 16 0.47 31.86 12.07
C GLY A 16 1.64 30.93 12.33
N GLN A 17 2.71 31.48 12.88
CA GLN A 17 3.87 30.68 13.27
C GLN A 17 3.53 29.81 14.49
N ASP A 18 3.84 28.51 14.44
CA ASP A 18 3.57 27.61 15.56
C ASP A 18 4.40 28.00 16.79
N ARG A 19 3.78 27.91 17.97
CA ARG A 19 4.40 28.22 19.27
C ARG A 19 3.82 27.34 20.39
N PRO A 20 4.67 26.84 21.31
CA PRO A 20 4.19 26.15 22.49
C PRO A 20 3.19 27.00 23.30
N GLY A 21 2.11 26.36 23.76
CA GLY A 21 1.11 27.00 24.63
C GLY A 21 0.02 27.82 23.93
N LEU A 22 0.02 27.91 22.59
CA LEU A 22 -1.03 28.59 21.85
C LEU A 22 -2.40 27.95 22.08
N THR A 23 -2.52 26.63 21.87
CA THR A 23 -3.78 25.90 22.10
C THR A 23 -4.23 26.03 23.56
N ALA A 24 -3.31 25.97 24.53
CA ALA A 24 -3.63 26.14 25.95
C ALA A 24 -4.21 27.52 26.25
N SER A 25 -3.58 28.59 25.75
CA SER A 25 -4.02 29.98 25.96
C SER A 25 -5.42 30.23 25.39
N ILE A 26 -5.71 29.66 24.21
CA ILE A 26 -7.01 29.79 23.56
C ILE A 26 -8.08 29.01 24.33
N MET A 27 -7.78 27.78 24.75
CA MET A 27 -8.72 26.95 25.51
C MET A 27 -9.05 27.53 26.88
N GLU A 28 -8.10 28.20 27.54
CA GLU A 28 -8.33 28.88 28.82
C GLU A 28 -9.38 29.99 28.70
N ILE A 29 -9.31 30.80 27.63
CA ILE A 29 -10.28 31.85 27.33
C ILE A 29 -11.66 31.26 27.01
N LEU A 30 -11.70 30.21 26.19
CA LEU A 30 -12.96 29.53 25.84
C LEU A 30 -13.62 28.89 27.07
N SER A 31 -12.82 28.26 27.93
CA SER A 31 -13.29 27.61 29.16
C SER A 31 -13.83 28.61 30.17
N SER A 32 -13.21 29.79 30.33
CA SER A 32 -13.66 30.81 31.30
C SER A 32 -15.05 31.37 30.98
N HIS A 33 -15.49 31.21 29.72
CA HIS A 33 -16.79 31.65 29.23
C HIS A 33 -17.81 30.51 29.04
N GLY A 34 -17.43 29.26 29.36
CA GLY A 34 -18.31 28.10 29.22
C GLY A 34 -18.66 27.77 27.77
N ALA A 35 -17.73 27.96 26.83
CA ALA A 35 -17.93 27.56 25.44
C ALA A 35 -17.84 26.04 25.28
N ASP A 36 -18.79 25.46 24.57
CA ASP A 36 -18.76 24.06 24.15
C ASP A 36 -17.95 23.90 22.87
N ILE A 37 -17.12 22.86 22.77
CA ILE A 37 -16.36 22.54 21.55
C ILE A 37 -17.18 21.54 20.73
N LEU A 38 -17.60 21.96 19.54
CA LEU A 38 -18.31 21.10 18.58
C LEU A 38 -17.34 20.33 17.67
N ASP A 39 -16.21 20.95 17.33
CA ASP A 39 -15.13 20.33 16.56
C ASP A 39 -13.81 21.09 16.78
N ILE A 40 -12.68 20.39 16.63
CA ILE A 40 -11.35 20.98 16.72
C ILE A 40 -10.37 20.24 15.81
N GLY A 41 -9.65 20.98 15.00
CA GLY A 41 -8.63 20.44 14.10
C GLY A 41 -7.41 21.34 14.06
N GLN A 42 -6.22 20.74 14.10
CA GLN A 42 -4.95 21.44 14.00
C GLN A 42 -4.05 20.77 12.96
N ALA A 43 -3.41 21.58 12.13
CA ALA A 43 -2.33 21.16 11.26
C ALA A 43 -1.16 22.13 11.38
N ASP A 44 0.06 21.60 11.48
CA ASP A 44 1.29 22.38 11.30
C ASP A 44 1.94 21.94 10.00
N ILE A 45 2.06 22.88 9.06
CA ILE A 45 2.72 22.68 7.78
C ILE A 45 3.89 23.67 7.70
N HIS A 46 5.11 23.14 7.72
CA HIS A 46 6.35 23.94 7.62
C HIS A 46 6.48 25.05 8.68
N SER A 47 6.10 24.77 9.94
CA SER A 47 6.08 25.71 11.07
C SER A 47 5.00 26.80 10.96
N THR A 48 4.04 26.59 10.06
CA THR A 48 2.83 27.40 9.94
C THR A 48 1.66 26.59 10.48
N LEU A 49 1.17 27.03 11.63
CA LEU A 49 0.00 26.51 12.29
C LEU A 49 -1.27 26.96 11.57
N SER A 50 -2.18 26.03 11.38
CA SER A 50 -3.60 26.28 11.10
C SER A 50 -4.43 25.54 12.14
N LEU A 51 -5.15 26.26 12.99
CA LEU A 51 -6.00 25.73 14.05
C LEU A 51 -7.43 26.21 13.81
N GLY A 52 -8.34 25.27 13.57
CA GLY A 52 -9.78 25.51 13.47
C GLY A 52 -10.48 24.97 14.71
N ILE A 53 -11.31 25.80 15.34
CA ILE A 53 -12.11 25.42 16.51
C ILE A 53 -13.54 25.85 16.26
N LEU A 54 -14.47 24.90 16.19
CA LEU A 54 -15.89 25.19 16.10
C LEU A 54 -16.47 25.20 17.52
N ILE A 55 -16.87 26.38 17.98
CA ILE A 55 -17.39 26.59 19.34
C ILE A 55 -18.90 26.85 19.32
N ARG A 56 -19.59 26.48 20.40
CA ARG A 56 -20.99 26.83 20.66
C ARG A 56 -21.12 27.51 22.02
N LEU A 57 -21.77 28.66 22.05
CA LEU A 57 -21.86 29.50 23.25
C LEU A 57 -23.10 30.38 23.24
N GLY A 58 -23.46 30.97 24.38
CA GLY A 58 -24.58 31.90 24.44
C GLY A 58 -24.29 33.21 23.70
N GLU A 59 -25.29 33.75 22.99
CA GLU A 59 -25.21 35.01 22.22
C GLU A 59 -24.68 36.20 23.06
N LYS A 60 -24.93 36.20 24.37
CA LYS A 60 -24.44 37.26 25.28
C LYS A 60 -22.93 37.19 25.57
N GLN A 61 -22.34 36.01 25.46
CA GLN A 61 -20.93 35.76 25.79
C GLN A 61 -20.03 35.82 24.54
N SER A 62 -20.60 35.64 23.34
CA SER A 62 -19.85 35.54 22.09
C SER A 62 -18.98 36.76 21.79
N GLY A 63 -19.52 37.96 21.98
CA GLY A 63 -18.78 39.21 21.81
C GLY A 63 -17.54 39.33 22.69
N GLN A 64 -17.64 38.95 23.96
CA GLN A 64 -16.53 39.03 24.92
C GLN A 64 -15.45 37.99 24.59
N VAL A 65 -15.86 36.76 24.30
CA VAL A 65 -14.94 35.68 23.89
C VAL A 65 -14.14 36.08 22.65
N MET A 66 -14.81 36.57 21.60
CA MET A 66 -14.12 37.00 20.38
C MET A 66 -13.11 38.12 20.65
N LYS A 67 -13.46 39.08 21.50
CA LYS A 67 -12.57 40.18 21.89
C LYS A 67 -11.31 39.66 22.61
N GLU A 68 -11.47 38.79 23.60
CA GLU A 68 -10.32 38.23 24.34
C GLU A 68 -9.43 37.38 23.45
N LEU A 69 -10.02 36.56 22.58
CA LEU A 69 -9.29 35.78 21.59
C LEU A 69 -8.51 36.67 20.60
N LEU A 70 -9.07 37.80 20.17
CA LEU A 70 -8.37 38.79 19.33
C LEU A 70 -7.15 39.41 20.01
N PHE A 71 -7.29 39.79 21.28
CA PHE A 71 -6.16 40.31 22.06
C PHE A 71 -5.08 39.24 22.21
N LYS A 72 -5.48 38.01 22.55
CA LYS A 72 -4.52 36.91 22.74
C LYS A 72 -3.83 36.52 21.43
N ALA A 73 -4.56 36.49 20.32
CA ALA A 73 -3.98 36.23 19.00
C ALA A 73 -2.93 37.28 18.63
N THR A 74 -3.22 38.57 18.90
CA THR A 74 -2.29 39.67 18.67
C THR A 74 -1.04 39.56 19.55
N GLU A 75 -1.20 39.25 20.83
CA GLU A 75 -0.10 38.99 21.77
C GLU A 75 0.80 37.84 21.30
N LEU A 76 0.18 36.78 20.78
CA LEU A 76 0.88 35.60 20.26
C LEU A 76 1.46 35.80 18.85
N GLY A 77 1.12 36.89 18.16
CA GLY A 77 1.56 37.17 16.80
C GLY A 77 0.93 36.25 15.75
N VAL A 78 -0.30 35.80 15.96
CA VAL A 78 -1.06 34.96 15.04
C VAL A 78 -2.28 35.69 14.51
N ASN A 79 -2.74 35.32 13.31
CA ASN A 79 -3.97 35.82 12.74
C ASN A 79 -5.15 35.00 13.27
N ILE A 80 -6.27 35.65 13.53
CA ILE A 80 -7.50 35.00 13.95
C ILE A 80 -8.68 35.52 13.13
N GLY A 81 -9.55 34.60 12.73
CA GLY A 81 -10.80 34.88 12.03
C GLY A 81 -11.97 34.22 12.73
N PHE A 82 -13.15 34.83 12.61
CA PHE A 82 -14.41 34.31 13.16
C PHE A 82 -15.42 34.19 12.03
N SER A 83 -16.08 33.04 11.93
CA SER A 83 -17.14 32.82 10.96
C SER A 83 -18.37 32.22 11.65
N PRO A 84 -19.50 32.93 11.71
CA PRO A 84 -20.72 32.36 12.27
C PRO A 84 -21.24 31.24 11.37
N ILE A 85 -21.61 30.11 11.98
CA ILE A 85 -22.16 28.95 11.28
C ILE A 85 -23.64 28.83 11.66
N PRO A 86 -24.58 28.96 10.70
CA PRO A 86 -26.00 28.70 10.96
C PRO A 86 -26.25 27.24 11.34
N ASP A 87 -27.23 27.00 12.19
CA ASP A 87 -27.61 25.65 12.65
C ASP A 87 -27.84 24.69 11.47
N ASP A 88 -28.57 25.10 10.42
CA ASP A 88 -28.81 24.26 9.23
C ASP A 88 -27.52 23.86 8.51
N LYS A 89 -26.51 24.75 8.44
CA LYS A 89 -25.21 24.43 7.82
C LYS A 89 -24.39 23.47 8.69
N TYR A 90 -24.51 23.59 10.01
CA TYR A 90 -23.88 22.65 10.92
C TYR A 90 -24.51 21.27 10.82
N GLU A 91 -25.84 21.19 10.81
CA GLU A 91 -26.58 19.93 10.60
C GLU A 91 -26.25 19.31 9.24
N ASP A 92 -26.15 20.10 8.16
CA ASP A 92 -25.67 19.61 6.86
C ASP A 92 -24.26 19.01 6.94
N TRP A 93 -23.37 19.61 7.74
CA TRP A 93 -22.02 19.11 7.94
C TRP A 93 -22.00 17.82 8.78
N VAL A 94 -22.83 17.74 9.83
CA VAL A 94 -23.06 16.52 10.62
C VAL A 94 -23.61 15.40 9.74
N ASN A 95 -24.61 15.68 8.91
CA ASN A 95 -25.20 14.71 7.98
C ASN A 95 -24.25 14.27 6.85
N ARG A 96 -23.17 15.03 6.60
CA ARG A 96 -22.08 14.65 5.67
C ARG A 96 -20.99 13.81 6.33
N GLN A 97 -21.08 13.52 7.63
CA GLN A 97 -20.25 12.51 8.28
C GLN A 97 -20.60 11.14 7.69
N GLY A 98 -19.76 10.64 6.78
CA GLY A 98 -20.01 9.37 6.09
C GLY A 98 -19.78 9.38 4.58
N LYS A 99 -19.38 10.51 3.95
CA LYS A 99 -18.86 10.44 2.58
C LYS A 99 -17.70 9.45 2.51
N ASN A 100 -17.70 8.62 1.46
CA ASN A 100 -16.62 7.68 1.21
C ASN A 100 -15.28 8.39 1.23
N ARG A 101 -14.29 7.72 1.81
CA ARG A 101 -12.91 8.18 1.88
C ARG A 101 -12.06 7.24 1.07
N TYR A 102 -11.18 7.82 0.29
CA TYR A 102 -10.22 7.08 -0.50
C TYR A 102 -8.82 7.62 -0.22
N ILE A 103 -7.84 6.76 -0.41
CA ILE A 103 -6.43 7.09 -0.31
C ILE A 103 -5.80 6.85 -1.66
N LEU A 104 -5.25 7.92 -2.24
CA LEU A 104 -4.37 7.83 -3.38
C LEU A 104 -2.92 7.94 -2.89
N THR A 105 -2.13 6.92 -3.07
CA THR A 105 -0.69 6.92 -2.80
C THR A 105 0.05 7.03 -4.11
N LEU A 106 0.98 7.96 -4.25
CA LEU A 106 1.85 8.10 -5.41
C LEU A 106 3.29 7.86 -4.97
N ILE A 107 3.99 6.97 -5.66
CA ILE A 107 5.36 6.60 -5.31
C ILE A 107 6.23 6.43 -6.56
N GLY A 108 7.45 6.94 -6.47
CA GLY A 108 8.47 6.75 -7.49
C GLY A 108 9.84 7.10 -6.95
N ARG A 109 10.86 7.04 -7.81
CA ARG A 109 12.22 7.47 -7.43
C ARG A 109 12.29 8.96 -7.13
N SER A 110 11.47 9.75 -7.82
CA SER A 110 11.22 11.16 -7.56
C SER A 110 9.76 11.50 -7.89
N LEU A 111 9.30 12.67 -7.43
CA LEU A 111 7.98 13.19 -7.73
C LEU A 111 8.11 14.57 -8.35
N SER A 112 7.57 14.73 -9.55
CA SER A 112 7.50 15.98 -10.28
C SER A 112 6.14 16.65 -10.12
N ALA A 113 6.10 17.97 -10.30
CA ALA A 113 4.84 18.72 -10.31
C ALA A 113 3.90 18.26 -11.44
N ALA A 114 4.45 17.87 -12.60
CA ALA A 114 3.67 17.39 -13.73
C ALA A 114 2.92 16.09 -13.41
N GLN A 115 3.60 15.14 -12.75
CA GLN A 115 2.98 13.92 -12.25
C GLN A 115 1.84 14.24 -11.28
N ILE A 116 2.11 15.05 -10.24
CA ILE A 116 1.09 15.40 -9.24
C ILE A 116 -0.12 16.06 -9.91
N ALA A 117 0.11 17.05 -10.79
CA ALA A 117 -0.95 17.76 -11.49
C ALA A 117 -1.84 16.81 -12.31
N ALA A 118 -1.25 15.83 -13.01
CA ALA A 118 -1.99 14.87 -13.80
C ALA A 118 -2.93 14.00 -12.95
N TYR A 119 -2.42 13.42 -11.87
CA TYR A 119 -3.23 12.60 -10.96
C TYR A 119 -4.31 13.44 -10.25
N THR A 120 -3.99 14.64 -9.77
CA THR A 120 -4.98 15.49 -9.11
C THR A 120 -6.05 16.00 -10.07
N LYS A 121 -5.75 16.12 -11.37
CA LYS A 121 -6.75 16.47 -12.39
C LYS A 121 -7.78 15.35 -12.57
N VAL A 122 -7.35 14.10 -12.57
CA VAL A 122 -8.24 12.92 -12.60
C VAL A 122 -9.10 12.86 -11.32
N VAL A 123 -8.51 13.12 -10.16
CA VAL A 123 -9.25 13.20 -8.88
C VAL A 123 -10.35 14.27 -8.96
N ALA A 124 -10.02 15.46 -9.46
CA ALA A 124 -10.96 16.56 -9.58
C ALA A 124 -12.06 16.31 -10.63
N SER A 125 -11.74 15.67 -11.76
CA SER A 125 -12.74 15.33 -12.80
C SER A 125 -13.76 14.28 -12.33
N GLN A 126 -13.39 13.48 -11.33
CA GLN A 126 -14.26 12.49 -10.68
C GLN A 126 -15.01 13.05 -9.46
N GLY A 127 -14.98 14.37 -9.23
CA GLY A 127 -15.73 15.03 -8.16
C GLY A 127 -15.20 14.80 -6.74
N LEU A 128 -13.99 14.26 -6.60
CA LEU A 128 -13.35 14.04 -5.29
C LEU A 128 -12.61 15.30 -4.82
N ASN A 129 -12.73 15.58 -3.52
CA ASN A 129 -11.94 16.62 -2.85
C ASN A 129 -10.68 16.02 -2.21
N ILE A 130 -9.57 16.77 -2.20
CA ILE A 130 -8.37 16.41 -1.44
C ILE A 130 -8.48 17.06 -0.05
N ASP A 131 -8.62 16.24 0.98
CA ASP A 131 -8.73 16.69 2.36
C ASP A 131 -7.35 16.89 3.00
N SER A 132 -6.36 16.05 2.66
CA SER A 132 -4.98 16.20 3.14
C SER A 132 -3.98 15.55 2.20
N ILE A 133 -2.73 16.01 2.28
CA ILE A 133 -1.59 15.44 1.56
C ILE A 133 -0.48 15.21 2.58
N LEU A 134 0.03 13.98 2.65
CA LEU A 134 1.08 13.58 3.57
C LEU A 134 2.24 12.96 2.80
N ARG A 135 3.47 13.29 3.19
CA ARG A 135 4.65 12.56 2.71
C ARG A 135 4.87 11.33 3.59
N LEU A 136 5.00 10.16 2.97
CA LEU A 136 5.27 8.91 3.69
C LEU A 136 6.77 8.60 3.78
N THR A 137 7.58 9.09 2.84
CA THR A 137 9.03 8.88 2.84
C THR A 137 9.81 10.02 3.50
N GLY A 138 11.09 9.76 3.80
CA GLY A 138 12.08 10.79 4.09
C GLY A 138 12.16 11.88 3.02
N ARG A 139 12.79 13.00 3.36
CA ARG A 139 13.04 14.09 2.40
C ARG A 139 14.28 13.76 1.57
N PRO A 140 14.26 13.96 0.24
CA PRO A 140 15.45 13.80 -0.58
C PRO A 140 16.49 14.85 -0.18
N SER A 141 17.74 14.43 -0.05
CA SER A 141 18.84 15.36 0.22
C SER A 141 19.34 15.96 -1.08
N ILE A 142 19.40 17.30 -1.14
CA ILE A 142 19.97 18.02 -2.28
C ILE A 142 21.50 17.86 -2.32
N LYS A 143 22.15 17.65 -1.17
CA LYS A 143 23.62 17.50 -1.07
C LYS A 143 24.10 16.05 -1.20
N HIS A 144 23.24 15.10 -0.84
CA HIS A 144 23.54 13.67 -0.84
C HIS A 144 22.44 12.96 -1.61
N THR A 145 22.45 13.11 -2.94
CA THR A 145 21.42 12.58 -3.84
C THR A 145 21.27 11.07 -3.80
N GLU A 146 22.25 10.37 -3.24
CA GLU A 146 22.20 8.91 -3.01
C GLU A 146 21.40 8.52 -1.76
N ARG A 147 21.08 9.48 -0.87
CA ARG A 147 20.24 9.24 0.32
C ARG A 147 18.76 9.47 -0.02
N ASN A 148 17.91 8.51 0.34
CA ASN A 148 16.46 8.50 0.09
C ASN A 148 16.10 8.51 -1.41
N VAL A 149 16.30 7.37 -2.07
CA VAL A 149 15.97 7.12 -3.49
C VAL A 149 14.47 7.01 -3.78
N ARG A 150 13.59 7.34 -2.83
CA ARG A 150 12.14 7.15 -2.93
C ARG A 150 11.37 8.37 -2.47
N ALA A 151 10.40 8.78 -3.27
CA ALA A 151 9.49 9.84 -2.97
C ALA A 151 8.07 9.29 -2.99
N CYS A 152 7.44 9.23 -1.81
CA CYS A 152 6.08 8.77 -1.65
C CYS A 152 5.22 9.84 -0.98
N ILE A 153 4.06 10.12 -1.56
CA ILE A 153 3.03 10.99 -0.98
C ILE A 153 1.67 10.28 -1.00
N GLU A 154 0.86 10.58 -0.01
CA GLU A 154 -0.47 10.05 0.22
C GLU A 154 -1.46 11.22 0.18
N PHE A 155 -2.55 11.07 -0.57
CA PHE A 155 -3.66 12.00 -0.64
C PHE A 155 -4.87 11.35 0.04
N SER A 156 -5.42 12.02 1.06
CA SER A 156 -6.72 11.68 1.61
C SER A 156 -7.80 12.34 0.77
N LEU A 157 -8.67 11.54 0.17
CA LEU A 157 -9.70 11.97 -0.76
C LEU A 157 -11.08 11.75 -0.15
N ARG A 158 -11.99 12.70 -0.36
CA ARG A 158 -13.37 12.64 0.15
C ARG A 158 -14.38 12.88 -0.96
N GLY A 159 -15.39 12.01 -1.00
CA GLY A 159 -16.44 12.02 -2.03
C GLY A 159 -16.67 10.62 -2.57
N THR A 160 -17.53 10.52 -3.59
CA THR A 160 -17.77 9.27 -4.31
C THR A 160 -17.39 9.53 -5.76
N PRO A 161 -16.45 8.75 -6.36
CA PRO A 161 -16.09 8.93 -7.75
C PRO A 161 -17.28 8.61 -8.66
N ASP A 162 -17.44 9.35 -9.75
CA ASP A 162 -18.52 9.15 -10.73
C ASP A 162 -18.38 7.78 -11.43
N ASP A 163 -17.16 7.43 -11.88
CA ASP A 163 -16.84 6.12 -12.44
C ASP A 163 -15.44 5.67 -11.98
N ARG A 164 -15.44 4.74 -11.02
CA ARG A 164 -14.20 4.18 -10.45
C ARG A 164 -13.38 3.41 -11.49
N ALA A 165 -14.01 2.73 -12.44
CA ALA A 165 -13.29 1.92 -13.42
C ALA A 165 -12.55 2.82 -14.42
N VAL A 166 -13.20 3.90 -14.88
CA VAL A 166 -12.56 4.91 -15.73
C VAL A 166 -11.42 5.61 -14.98
N MET A 167 -11.65 6.01 -13.74
CA MET A 167 -10.61 6.62 -12.89
C MET A 167 -9.38 5.73 -12.74
N GLN A 168 -9.60 4.44 -12.46
CA GLN A 168 -8.53 3.45 -12.34
C GLN A 168 -7.77 3.28 -13.66
N ALA A 169 -8.46 3.21 -14.80
CA ALA A 169 -7.84 3.10 -16.11
C ALA A 169 -6.98 4.32 -16.46
N GLU A 170 -7.44 5.54 -16.12
CA GLU A 170 -6.66 6.76 -16.30
C GLU A 170 -5.39 6.76 -15.44
N PHE A 171 -5.48 6.35 -14.17
CA PHE A 171 -4.29 6.21 -13.32
C PHE A 171 -3.29 5.16 -13.85
N MET A 172 -3.77 4.01 -14.33
CA MET A 172 -2.90 3.01 -14.96
C MET A 172 -2.17 3.57 -16.18
N LYS A 173 -2.87 4.36 -17.01
CA LYS A 173 -2.25 5.04 -18.15
C LYS A 173 -1.18 6.04 -17.71
N LEU A 174 -1.49 6.90 -16.73
CA LEU A 174 -0.54 7.88 -16.19
C LEU A 174 0.68 7.21 -15.56
N SER A 175 0.49 6.08 -14.90
CA SER A 175 1.58 5.28 -14.32
C SER A 175 2.58 4.84 -15.39
N ALA A 176 2.08 4.27 -16.48
CA ALA A 176 2.91 3.82 -17.60
C ALA A 176 3.61 4.98 -18.33
N GLU A 177 2.91 6.10 -18.56
CA GLU A 177 3.45 7.26 -19.29
C GLU A 177 4.47 8.06 -18.47
N MET A 178 4.28 8.14 -17.15
CA MET A 178 5.06 9.04 -16.29
C MET A 178 6.05 8.32 -15.38
N GLY A 179 6.14 6.99 -15.45
CA GLY A 179 7.09 6.21 -14.65
C GLY A 179 6.89 6.39 -13.15
N ILE A 180 5.64 6.37 -12.70
CA ILE A 180 5.25 6.50 -11.29
C ILE A 180 4.27 5.39 -10.94
N ASP A 181 4.46 4.77 -9.78
CA ASP A 181 3.52 3.79 -9.26
C ASP A 181 2.46 4.48 -8.41
N PHE A 182 1.26 3.92 -8.38
CA PHE A 182 0.18 4.46 -7.58
C PHE A 182 -0.58 3.35 -6.86
N SER A 183 -1.24 3.74 -5.78
CA SER A 183 -2.29 2.94 -5.21
C SER A 183 -3.54 3.75 -4.90
N PHE A 184 -4.70 3.28 -5.33
CA PHE A 184 -5.99 3.90 -5.02
C PHE A 184 -6.87 2.92 -4.25
N GLN A 185 -7.10 3.21 -2.96
CA GLN A 185 -7.78 2.31 -2.02
C GLN A 185 -8.89 3.06 -1.29
N GLU A 186 -9.93 2.34 -0.86
CA GLU A 186 -10.89 2.88 0.09
C GLU A 186 -10.25 2.95 1.50
N ASP A 187 -10.46 4.06 2.23
CA ASP A 187 -9.93 4.25 3.59
C ASP A 187 -10.81 3.55 4.62
N THR A 188 -10.85 2.23 4.56
CA THR A 188 -11.56 1.38 5.52
C THR A 188 -10.64 0.89 6.62
N MET A 189 -11.24 0.29 7.65
CA MET A 189 -10.50 -0.35 8.74
C MET A 189 -9.53 -1.45 8.22
N TYR A 190 -9.90 -2.12 7.13
CA TYR A 190 -9.12 -3.21 6.55
C TYR A 190 -7.81 -2.72 5.92
N ARG A 191 -7.79 -1.51 5.35
CA ARG A 191 -6.57 -0.90 4.80
C ARG A 191 -5.45 -0.87 5.84
N ARG A 192 -5.79 -0.55 7.09
CA ARG A 192 -4.85 -0.37 8.21
C ARG A 192 -4.56 -1.66 8.98
N MET A 193 -5.34 -2.71 8.77
CA MET A 193 -5.30 -3.93 9.58
C MET A 193 -5.09 -5.18 8.73
N ARG A 194 -4.28 -5.07 7.67
CA ARG A 194 -3.82 -6.26 6.96
C ARG A 194 -2.93 -7.11 7.86
N ARG A 195 -3.04 -8.44 7.73
CA ARG A 195 -2.41 -9.41 8.64
C ARG A 195 -1.73 -10.57 7.95
N LEU A 196 -2.15 -10.90 6.73
CA LEU A 196 -1.60 -12.00 5.93
C LEU A 196 -1.14 -11.45 4.58
N ILE A 197 0.06 -11.82 4.15
CA ILE A 197 0.58 -11.52 2.83
C ILE A 197 1.11 -12.78 2.17
N CYS A 198 0.61 -13.04 0.96
CA CYS A 198 1.02 -14.14 0.12
C CYS A 198 1.80 -13.59 -1.08
N PHE A 199 2.98 -14.17 -1.34
CA PHE A 199 3.83 -13.80 -2.47
C PHE A 199 3.95 -14.97 -3.45
N ASP A 200 4.00 -14.67 -4.75
CA ASP A 200 4.73 -15.55 -5.67
C ASP A 200 6.23 -15.49 -5.35
N MET A 201 6.96 -16.52 -5.75
CA MET A 201 8.40 -16.63 -5.58
C MET A 201 9.13 -16.13 -6.81
N ASP A 202 9.05 -16.89 -7.90
CA ASP A 202 9.69 -16.58 -9.18
C ASP A 202 9.21 -15.22 -9.71
N SER A 203 10.11 -14.43 -10.28
CA SER A 203 9.84 -13.08 -10.80
C SER A 203 9.18 -12.07 -9.82
N THR A 204 9.07 -12.42 -8.53
CA THR A 204 8.46 -11.59 -7.48
C THR A 204 9.40 -11.41 -6.28
N LEU A 205 9.65 -12.46 -5.48
CA LEU A 205 10.64 -12.43 -4.39
C LEU A 205 12.07 -12.59 -4.90
N ILE A 206 12.23 -13.27 -6.03
CA ILE A 206 13.48 -13.45 -6.74
C ILE A 206 13.33 -12.96 -8.19
N GLN A 207 14.43 -12.54 -8.80
CA GLN A 207 14.45 -11.93 -10.14
C GLN A 207 14.61 -12.94 -11.28
N THR A 208 14.63 -14.24 -10.96
CA THR A 208 14.84 -15.33 -11.92
C THR A 208 13.71 -16.35 -11.81
N GLU A 209 13.58 -17.19 -12.83
CA GLU A 209 12.73 -18.37 -12.82
C GLU A 209 13.58 -19.57 -12.40
N CYS A 210 13.27 -20.20 -11.26
CA CYS A 210 14.06 -21.32 -10.74
C CYS A 210 14.20 -22.48 -11.74
N ILE A 211 13.19 -22.70 -12.60
CA ILE A 211 13.23 -23.75 -13.62
C ILE A 211 14.22 -23.45 -14.74
N ASP A 212 14.41 -22.18 -15.10
CA ASP A 212 15.37 -21.78 -16.14
C ASP A 212 16.81 -21.93 -15.63
N GLU A 213 17.05 -21.62 -14.35
CA GLU A 213 18.35 -21.87 -13.69
C GLU A 213 18.71 -23.36 -13.67
N LEU A 214 17.74 -24.22 -13.37
CA LEU A 214 17.92 -25.67 -13.41
C LEU A 214 18.14 -26.18 -14.84
N ALA A 215 17.38 -25.68 -15.80
CA ALA A 215 17.48 -26.04 -17.20
C ALA A 215 18.85 -25.67 -17.80
N ALA A 216 19.40 -24.51 -17.39
CA ALA A 216 20.74 -24.09 -17.80
C ALA A 216 21.82 -25.07 -17.31
N ARG A 217 21.74 -25.52 -16.05
CA ARG A 217 22.68 -26.50 -15.47
C ARG A 217 22.50 -27.91 -16.02
N ALA A 218 21.29 -28.27 -16.45
CA ALA A 218 21.01 -29.52 -17.15
C ALA A 218 21.37 -29.48 -18.66
N GLY A 219 21.72 -28.32 -19.20
CA GLY A 219 22.02 -28.15 -20.63
C GLY A 219 20.80 -28.20 -21.55
N VAL A 220 19.60 -27.98 -21.00
CA VAL A 220 18.29 -28.08 -21.69
C VAL A 220 17.54 -26.74 -21.75
N GLY A 221 18.23 -25.63 -21.48
CA GLY A 221 17.62 -24.28 -21.41
C GLY A 221 16.83 -23.87 -22.66
N GLU A 222 17.34 -24.15 -23.86
CA GLU A 222 16.62 -23.81 -25.11
C GLU A 222 15.29 -24.58 -25.25
N GLN A 223 15.27 -25.85 -24.81
CA GLN A 223 14.08 -26.69 -24.88
C GLN A 223 13.02 -26.22 -23.88
N VAL A 224 13.42 -25.90 -22.65
CA VAL A 224 12.53 -25.35 -21.62
C VAL A 224 11.94 -24.02 -22.07
N ARG A 225 12.75 -23.12 -22.64
CA ARG A 225 12.29 -21.85 -23.19
C ARG A 225 11.24 -22.04 -24.30
N SER A 226 11.47 -22.97 -25.22
CA SER A 226 10.51 -23.27 -26.29
C SER A 226 9.15 -23.71 -25.73
N ILE A 227 9.14 -24.54 -24.67
CA ILE A 227 7.91 -24.97 -23.99
C ILE A 227 7.23 -23.79 -23.30
N THR A 228 7.99 -22.93 -22.61
CA THR A 228 7.45 -21.72 -21.95
C THR A 228 6.79 -20.78 -22.98
N GLU A 229 7.40 -20.60 -24.16
CA GLU A 229 6.83 -19.77 -25.23
C GLU A 229 5.52 -20.37 -25.79
N ARG A 230 5.43 -21.70 -25.95
CA ARG A 230 4.18 -22.39 -26.33
C ARG A 230 3.08 -22.17 -25.30
N ALA A 231 3.40 -22.29 -24.01
CA ALA A 231 2.46 -22.06 -22.92
C ALA A 231 1.97 -20.60 -22.88
N MET A 232 2.88 -19.63 -23.07
CA MET A 232 2.51 -18.21 -23.14
C MET A 232 1.62 -17.86 -24.35
N ARG A 233 1.73 -18.61 -25.45
CA ARG A 233 0.81 -18.51 -26.61
C ARG A 233 -0.53 -19.22 -26.38
N GLY A 234 -0.68 -19.94 -25.27
CA GLY A 234 -1.89 -20.71 -24.95
C GLY A 234 -2.02 -21.99 -25.76
N GLU A 235 -0.93 -22.50 -26.35
CA GLU A 235 -0.92 -23.75 -27.11
C GLU A 235 -0.99 -24.98 -26.20
N ILE A 236 -0.46 -24.86 -24.98
CA ILE A 236 -0.47 -25.87 -23.93
C ILE A 236 -0.88 -25.23 -22.60
N ASP A 237 -1.50 -25.99 -21.71
CA ASP A 237 -1.88 -25.49 -20.39
C ASP A 237 -0.68 -25.45 -19.43
N PHE A 238 -0.88 -24.85 -18.24
CA PHE A 238 0.18 -24.71 -17.25
C PHE A 238 0.71 -26.07 -16.75
N LYS A 239 -0.16 -27.06 -16.55
CA LYS A 239 0.20 -28.37 -16.00
C LYS A 239 0.97 -29.19 -17.03
N GLU A 240 0.55 -29.15 -18.29
CA GLU A 240 1.25 -29.73 -19.43
C GLU A 240 2.62 -29.08 -19.61
N SER A 241 2.69 -27.75 -19.65
CA SER A 241 3.95 -27.01 -19.72
C SER A 241 4.89 -27.32 -18.56
N PHE A 242 4.39 -27.39 -17.33
CA PHE A 242 5.18 -27.75 -16.16
C PHE A 242 5.72 -29.17 -16.26
N THR A 243 4.87 -30.13 -16.62
CA THR A 243 5.25 -31.54 -16.76
C THR A 243 6.30 -31.74 -17.85
N GLU A 244 6.14 -31.13 -19.02
CA GLU A 244 7.12 -31.19 -20.11
C GLU A 244 8.47 -30.59 -19.68
N ARG A 245 8.48 -29.43 -19.00
CA ARG A 245 9.72 -28.78 -18.56
C ARG A 245 10.44 -29.58 -17.47
N VAL A 246 9.70 -30.12 -16.50
CA VAL A 246 10.29 -30.96 -15.42
C VAL A 246 10.88 -32.25 -15.99
N ALA A 247 10.25 -32.86 -16.99
CA ALA A 247 10.75 -34.07 -17.63
C ALA A 247 12.15 -33.90 -18.25
N LEU A 248 12.46 -32.70 -18.76
CA LEU A 248 13.78 -32.38 -19.33
C LEU A 248 14.89 -32.30 -18.28
N LEU A 249 14.56 -32.14 -17.00
CA LEU A 249 15.53 -32.07 -15.90
C LEU A 249 16.02 -33.45 -15.43
N LYS A 250 15.52 -34.53 -16.03
CA LYS A 250 15.86 -35.90 -15.64
C LYS A 250 17.37 -36.14 -15.70
N GLY A 251 17.92 -36.65 -14.60
CA GLY A 251 19.33 -36.99 -14.45
C GLY A 251 20.22 -35.85 -13.94
N LEU A 252 19.66 -34.65 -13.72
CA LEU A 252 20.36 -33.56 -13.03
C LEU A 252 20.57 -33.93 -11.55
N ASP A 253 21.78 -33.68 -11.03
CA ASP A 253 22.09 -33.90 -9.62
C ASP A 253 21.34 -32.89 -8.74
N ALA A 254 20.66 -33.37 -7.70
CA ALA A 254 19.89 -32.51 -6.80
C ALA A 254 20.77 -31.54 -6.01
N SER A 255 22.07 -31.84 -5.83
CA SER A 255 23.01 -30.96 -5.13
C SER A 255 23.14 -29.58 -5.77
N VAL A 256 22.83 -29.50 -7.08
CA VAL A 256 22.87 -28.26 -7.86
C VAL A 256 21.85 -27.22 -7.36
N MET A 257 20.73 -27.66 -6.77
CA MET A 257 19.73 -26.76 -6.21
C MET A 257 20.30 -25.90 -5.06
N GLN A 258 21.23 -26.43 -4.27
CA GLN A 258 21.86 -25.69 -3.18
C GLN A 258 22.70 -24.52 -3.71
N ASP A 259 23.51 -24.75 -4.74
CA ASP A 259 24.33 -23.72 -5.39
C ASP A 259 23.47 -22.61 -6.01
N ILE A 260 22.36 -22.98 -6.66
CA ILE A 260 21.37 -22.01 -7.17
C ILE A 260 20.82 -21.17 -6.02
N ALA A 261 20.37 -21.82 -4.93
CA ALA A 261 19.72 -21.16 -3.81
C ALA A 261 20.62 -20.12 -3.13
N GLU A 262 21.91 -20.43 -2.97
CA GLU A 262 22.90 -19.54 -2.36
C GLU A 262 23.16 -18.27 -3.20
N HIS A 263 22.96 -18.35 -4.52
CA HIS A 263 23.20 -17.25 -5.46
C HIS A 263 21.92 -16.64 -6.04
N LEU A 264 20.75 -16.92 -5.46
CA LEU A 264 19.48 -16.37 -5.95
C LEU A 264 19.50 -14.83 -5.95
N PRO A 265 19.19 -14.19 -7.09
CA PRO A 265 19.06 -12.74 -7.16
C PRO A 265 17.76 -12.31 -6.46
N ILE A 266 17.87 -11.93 -5.19
CA ILE A 266 16.74 -11.43 -4.40
C ILE A 266 16.24 -10.11 -4.97
N THR A 267 14.92 -9.97 -5.10
CA THR A 267 14.30 -8.73 -5.58
C THR A 267 14.60 -7.55 -4.66
N GLU A 268 14.94 -6.40 -5.26
CA GLU A 268 15.22 -5.14 -4.54
C GLU A 268 14.12 -4.84 -3.51
N GLY A 269 14.53 -4.53 -2.26
CA GLY A 269 13.61 -4.18 -1.18
C GLY A 269 13.02 -5.38 -0.42
N THR A 270 13.23 -6.63 -0.86
CA THR A 270 12.69 -7.81 -0.16
C THR A 270 13.17 -7.91 1.29
N ASP A 271 14.47 -7.71 1.54
CA ASP A 271 15.02 -7.81 2.91
C ASP A 271 14.33 -6.79 3.86
N ARG A 272 14.19 -5.54 3.41
CA ARG A 272 13.51 -4.47 4.15
C ARG A 272 12.03 -4.79 4.38
N LEU A 273 11.33 -5.23 3.33
CA LEU A 273 9.92 -5.61 3.42
C LEU A 273 9.72 -6.72 4.45
N MET A 274 10.50 -7.80 4.36
CA MET A 274 10.39 -8.95 5.26
C MET A 274 10.67 -8.56 6.71
N SER A 275 11.73 -7.77 6.97
CA SER A 275 12.04 -7.26 8.32
C SER A 275 10.84 -6.53 8.95
N VAL A 276 10.26 -5.58 8.21
CA VAL A 276 9.13 -4.77 8.69
C VAL A 276 7.88 -5.62 8.88
N LEU A 277 7.55 -6.50 7.93
CA LEU A 277 6.37 -7.37 8.03
C LEU A 277 6.45 -8.29 9.25
N LYS A 278 7.62 -8.90 9.52
CA LYS A 278 7.82 -9.75 10.71
C LYS A 278 7.69 -8.94 11.99
N ARG A 279 8.29 -7.75 12.05
CA ARG A 279 8.19 -6.85 13.22
C ARG A 279 6.74 -6.41 13.49
N CYS A 280 5.95 -6.23 12.44
CA CYS A 280 4.53 -5.89 12.55
C CYS A 280 3.60 -7.10 12.78
N GLY A 281 4.16 -8.31 12.87
CA GLY A 281 3.39 -9.52 13.16
C GLY A 281 2.54 -10.01 11.98
N TYR A 282 2.94 -9.72 10.74
CA TYR A 282 2.29 -10.31 9.58
C TYR A 282 2.59 -11.80 9.49
N LYS A 283 1.59 -12.56 9.06
CA LYS A 283 1.76 -13.89 8.51
C LYS A 283 2.21 -13.79 7.07
N ILE A 284 3.28 -14.50 6.75
CA ILE A 284 3.90 -14.44 5.42
C ILE A 284 3.83 -15.83 4.80
N ALA A 285 3.37 -15.89 3.55
CA ALA A 285 3.29 -17.13 2.79
C ALA A 285 3.94 -16.99 1.40
N ILE A 286 4.62 -18.03 0.95
CA ILE A 286 5.00 -18.22 -0.46
C ILE A 286 4.03 -19.21 -1.09
N LEU A 287 3.35 -18.78 -2.16
CA LEU A 287 2.45 -19.60 -2.96
C LEU A 287 2.96 -19.57 -4.41
N SER A 288 3.72 -20.59 -4.81
CA SER A 288 4.46 -20.55 -6.06
C SER A 288 4.28 -21.78 -6.95
N GLY A 289 4.34 -21.57 -8.26
CA GLY A 289 4.46 -22.65 -9.24
C GLY A 289 5.90 -23.15 -9.42
N GLY A 290 6.88 -22.52 -8.75
CA GLY A 290 8.26 -22.97 -8.66
C GLY A 290 8.43 -24.17 -7.74
N PHE A 291 9.61 -24.33 -7.16
CA PHE A 291 9.97 -25.54 -6.40
C PHE A 291 10.11 -25.35 -4.90
N THR A 292 9.62 -26.33 -4.12
CA THR A 292 9.62 -26.33 -2.65
C THR A 292 11.00 -26.08 -2.06
N PHE A 293 12.05 -26.66 -2.63
CA PHE A 293 13.44 -26.47 -2.16
C PHE A 293 13.83 -24.98 -2.03
N PHE A 294 13.54 -24.17 -3.06
CA PHE A 294 13.85 -22.75 -3.08
C PHE A 294 12.93 -21.96 -2.14
N GLY A 295 11.65 -22.33 -2.09
CA GLY A 295 10.69 -21.74 -1.16
C GLY A 295 11.12 -21.93 0.30
N GLU A 296 11.55 -23.14 0.68
CA GLU A 296 12.06 -23.44 2.02
C GLU A 296 13.40 -22.75 2.32
N TYR A 297 14.25 -22.55 1.31
CA TYR A 297 15.46 -21.75 1.48
C TYR A 297 15.12 -20.31 1.86
N LEU A 298 14.20 -19.67 1.12
CA LEU A 298 13.70 -18.33 1.46
C LEU A 298 12.96 -18.32 2.80
N GLN A 299 12.26 -19.40 3.13
CA GLN A 299 11.59 -19.56 4.42
C GLN A 299 12.55 -19.49 5.58
N ARG A 300 13.66 -20.22 5.52
CA ARG A 300 14.70 -20.20 6.56
C ARG A 300 15.38 -18.82 6.64
N ARG A 301 15.63 -18.18 5.49
CA ARG A 301 16.27 -16.87 5.42
C ARG A 301 15.42 -15.75 6.03
N TYR A 302 14.12 -15.74 5.78
CA TYR A 302 13.22 -14.63 6.17
C TYR A 302 12.23 -14.97 7.28
N GLY A 303 12.24 -16.21 7.78
CA GLY A 303 11.29 -16.70 8.77
C GLY A 303 9.85 -16.72 8.26
N ILE A 304 9.63 -17.14 7.01
CA ILE A 304 8.29 -17.19 6.39
C ILE A 304 7.45 -18.29 7.07
N ASP A 305 6.17 -18.00 7.32
CA ASP A 305 5.29 -18.90 8.08
C ASP A 305 4.82 -20.10 7.23
N TYR A 306 4.56 -19.89 5.93
CA TYR A 306 4.02 -20.91 5.04
C TYR A 306 4.75 -20.96 3.69
N VAL A 307 5.00 -22.15 3.18
CA VAL A 307 5.51 -22.38 1.81
C VAL A 307 4.68 -23.46 1.16
N TYR A 308 4.10 -23.14 0.00
CA TYR A 308 3.44 -24.10 -0.87
C TYR A 308 3.99 -23.90 -2.28
N ALA A 309 4.67 -24.92 -2.78
CA ALA A 309 5.27 -24.96 -4.11
C ALA A 309 5.31 -26.42 -4.62
N ASN A 310 5.81 -26.62 -5.84
CA ASN A 310 5.89 -27.95 -6.44
C ASN A 310 7.14 -28.70 -5.96
N GLU A 311 6.99 -29.98 -5.63
CA GLU A 311 8.10 -30.82 -5.18
C GLU A 311 8.66 -31.63 -6.35
N LEU A 312 9.96 -31.51 -6.63
CA LEU A 312 10.64 -32.34 -7.62
C LEU A 312 10.92 -33.72 -7.03
N GLU A 313 10.64 -34.78 -7.78
CA GLU A 313 10.95 -36.13 -7.34
C GLU A 313 12.46 -36.40 -7.51
N ILE A 314 13.12 -36.72 -6.40
CA ILE A 314 14.53 -37.10 -6.33
C ILE A 314 14.61 -38.61 -6.17
N GLY A 315 15.35 -39.28 -7.05
CA GLY A 315 15.59 -40.72 -6.99
C GLY A 315 16.58 -41.11 -5.89
N ASP A 316 16.68 -42.41 -5.62
CA ASP A 316 17.62 -42.97 -4.63
C ASP A 316 19.10 -42.68 -4.97
N ASP A 317 19.39 -42.32 -6.23
CA ASP A 317 20.71 -41.92 -6.72
C ASP A 317 21.04 -40.44 -6.47
N GLY A 318 20.15 -39.70 -5.80
CA GLY A 318 20.29 -38.27 -5.53
C GLY A 318 20.02 -37.38 -6.74
N LYS A 319 19.46 -37.92 -7.83
CA LYS A 319 19.19 -37.17 -9.07
C LYS A 319 17.71 -36.95 -9.30
N LEU A 320 17.39 -35.90 -10.06
CA LEU A 320 16.02 -35.63 -10.47
C LEU A 320 15.52 -36.73 -11.42
N THR A 321 14.34 -37.28 -11.15
CA THR A 321 13.76 -38.33 -12.00
C THR A 321 13.08 -37.79 -13.26
N GLY A 322 12.87 -36.48 -13.33
CA GLY A 322 12.03 -35.80 -14.32
C GLY A 322 10.54 -35.85 -14.00
N ARG A 323 10.17 -36.18 -12.76
CA ARG A 323 8.78 -36.15 -12.26
C ARG A 323 8.67 -35.22 -11.05
N TYR A 324 7.45 -35.01 -10.60
CA TYR A 324 7.12 -34.21 -9.42
C TYR A 324 6.23 -35.01 -8.46
N VAL A 325 6.18 -34.59 -7.20
CA VAL A 325 5.39 -35.20 -6.13
C VAL A 325 4.18 -34.31 -5.80
N GLY A 326 3.04 -34.94 -5.58
CA GLY A 326 1.82 -34.26 -5.13
C GLY A 326 1.07 -33.53 -6.25
N GLU A 327 0.26 -32.55 -5.84
CA GLU A 327 -0.57 -31.75 -6.73
C GLU A 327 0.18 -30.49 -7.19
N ILE A 328 0.08 -30.17 -8.49
CA ILE A 328 0.68 -28.96 -9.05
C ILE A 328 0.02 -27.71 -8.47
N VAL A 329 0.84 -26.80 -7.93
CA VAL A 329 0.44 -25.46 -7.51
C VAL A 329 0.27 -24.56 -8.73
N ASP A 330 -0.93 -24.57 -9.30
CA ASP A 330 -1.35 -23.65 -10.36
C ASP A 330 -2.03 -22.39 -9.79
N GLY A 331 -2.49 -21.48 -10.67
CA GLY A 331 -3.11 -20.23 -10.25
C GLY A 331 -4.39 -20.39 -9.42
N HIS A 332 -5.22 -21.39 -9.73
CA HIS A 332 -6.40 -21.70 -8.92
C HIS A 332 -5.99 -22.22 -7.55
N ARG A 333 -4.98 -23.09 -7.52
CA ARG A 333 -4.45 -23.62 -6.26
C ARG A 333 -3.87 -22.53 -5.37
N LYS A 334 -3.16 -21.54 -5.93
CA LYS A 334 -2.69 -20.36 -5.17
C LYS A 334 -3.85 -19.61 -4.50
N ALA A 335 -4.94 -19.39 -5.20
CA ALA A 335 -6.13 -18.72 -4.64
C ALA A 335 -6.79 -19.54 -3.51
N GLU A 336 -6.90 -20.86 -3.68
CA GLU A 336 -7.39 -21.77 -2.64
C GLU A 336 -6.51 -21.76 -1.39
N LEU A 337 -5.18 -21.81 -1.58
CA LEU A 337 -4.21 -21.79 -0.48
C LEU A 337 -4.25 -20.46 0.27
N LEU A 338 -4.40 -19.33 -0.41
CA LEU A 338 -4.62 -18.04 0.24
C LEU A 338 -5.85 -18.08 1.15
N LYS A 339 -6.97 -18.61 0.67
CA LYS A 339 -8.21 -18.75 1.46
C LYS A 339 -8.03 -19.69 2.65
N LEU A 340 -7.33 -20.81 2.44
CA LEU A 340 -7.04 -21.79 3.47
C LEU A 340 -6.20 -21.18 4.61
N ILE A 341 -5.10 -20.50 4.27
CA ILE A 341 -4.23 -19.85 5.26
C ILE A 341 -5.00 -18.77 6.00
N ALA A 342 -5.78 -17.94 5.29
CA ALA A 342 -6.63 -16.92 5.91
C ALA A 342 -7.61 -17.54 6.93
N GLN A 343 -8.22 -18.69 6.60
CA GLN A 343 -9.12 -19.40 7.50
C GLN A 343 -8.38 -19.97 8.73
N VAL A 344 -7.21 -20.60 8.54
CA VAL A 344 -6.39 -21.15 9.62
C VAL A 344 -5.94 -20.06 10.59
N GLU A 345 -5.49 -18.92 10.06
CA GLU A 345 -5.04 -17.75 10.83
C GLU A 345 -6.19 -16.88 11.34
N LYS A 346 -7.45 -17.22 11.01
CA LYS A 346 -8.66 -16.47 11.36
C LYS A 346 -8.60 -15.00 10.92
N VAL A 347 -8.06 -14.77 9.73
CA VAL A 347 -7.93 -13.48 9.08
C VAL A 347 -9.03 -13.34 8.04
N ASN A 348 -9.75 -12.21 8.03
CA ASN A 348 -10.73 -11.94 6.99
C ASN A 348 -10.01 -11.76 5.64
N LEU A 349 -10.58 -12.23 4.52
CA LEU A 349 -10.00 -12.03 3.19
C LEU A 349 -9.74 -10.55 2.87
N ALA A 350 -10.55 -9.61 3.36
CA ALA A 350 -10.30 -8.18 3.21
C ALA A 350 -8.98 -7.70 3.85
N GLN A 351 -8.39 -8.48 4.76
CA GLN A 351 -7.12 -8.23 5.45
C GLN A 351 -5.93 -8.97 4.82
N THR A 352 -6.13 -9.71 3.74
CA THR A 352 -5.06 -10.42 3.03
C THR A 352 -4.48 -9.55 1.92
N ILE A 353 -3.22 -9.83 1.59
CA ILE A 353 -2.50 -9.21 0.48
C ILE A 353 -1.99 -10.34 -0.40
N ALA A 354 -2.11 -10.20 -1.71
CA ALA A 354 -1.52 -11.09 -2.69
C ALA A 354 -0.61 -10.30 -3.62
N VAL A 355 0.59 -10.81 -3.85
CA VAL A 355 1.61 -10.17 -4.69
C VAL A 355 2.12 -11.17 -5.71
N GLY A 356 2.12 -10.80 -6.98
CA GLY A 356 2.64 -11.62 -8.07
C GLY A 356 2.86 -10.81 -9.34
N ASP A 357 3.56 -11.36 -10.32
CA ASP A 357 3.89 -10.70 -11.59
C ASP A 357 3.07 -11.24 -12.77
N GLY A 358 2.59 -12.47 -12.65
CA GLY A 358 2.14 -13.28 -13.77
C GLY A 358 0.63 -13.47 -13.85
N ALA A 359 0.19 -14.01 -14.99
CA ALA A 359 -1.22 -14.34 -15.21
C ALA A 359 -1.70 -15.53 -14.36
N ASN A 360 -0.75 -16.39 -13.96
CA ASN A 360 -0.94 -17.45 -12.96
C ASN A 360 -1.35 -16.88 -11.59
N ASP A 361 -0.96 -15.66 -11.25
CA ASP A 361 -1.29 -15.07 -9.94
C ASP A 361 -2.63 -14.35 -9.92
N LEU A 362 -3.22 -14.05 -11.08
CA LEU A 362 -4.48 -13.31 -11.17
C LEU A 362 -5.59 -13.90 -10.29
N PRO A 363 -5.83 -15.23 -10.25
CA PRO A 363 -6.85 -15.77 -9.35
C PRO A 363 -6.56 -15.47 -7.86
N MET A 364 -5.30 -15.53 -7.44
CA MET A 364 -4.90 -15.21 -6.06
C MET A 364 -5.00 -13.70 -5.78
N ILE A 365 -4.55 -12.87 -6.72
CA ILE A 365 -4.57 -11.41 -6.66
C ILE A 365 -6.01 -10.90 -6.57
N SER A 366 -6.94 -11.45 -7.36
CA SER A 366 -8.34 -11.05 -7.37
C SER A 366 -9.12 -11.46 -6.13
N GLU A 367 -8.66 -12.47 -5.39
CA GLU A 367 -9.32 -12.98 -4.17
C GLU A 367 -8.82 -12.29 -2.90
N ALA A 368 -7.66 -11.63 -2.95
CA ALA A 368 -7.10 -10.93 -1.81
C ALA A 368 -7.78 -9.57 -1.57
N GLY A 369 -7.83 -9.12 -0.31
CA GLY A 369 -8.30 -7.78 0.02
C GLY A 369 -7.40 -6.65 -0.52
N LEU A 370 -6.16 -6.97 -0.89
CA LEU A 370 -5.27 -6.12 -1.66
C LEU A 370 -4.45 -6.97 -2.64
N GLY A 371 -4.85 -6.97 -3.91
CA GLY A 371 -4.06 -7.56 -4.99
C GLY A 371 -3.04 -6.58 -5.57
N ILE A 372 -1.77 -6.98 -5.62
CA ILE A 372 -0.66 -6.15 -6.13
C ILE A 372 0.04 -6.89 -7.26
N ALA A 373 0.01 -6.30 -8.45
CA ALA A 373 0.81 -6.74 -9.58
C ALA A 373 2.22 -6.13 -9.51
N PHE A 374 3.24 -6.94 -9.27
CA PHE A 374 4.63 -6.51 -9.15
C PHE A 374 5.39 -6.76 -10.46
N HIS A 375 5.98 -5.71 -11.06
CA HIS A 375 6.73 -5.74 -12.32
C HIS A 375 6.01 -6.51 -13.45
N ALA A 376 4.69 -6.51 -13.37
CA ALA A 376 3.85 -7.46 -14.08
C ALA A 376 3.67 -7.14 -15.58
N LYS A 377 3.32 -8.16 -16.35
CA LYS A 377 2.98 -8.00 -17.77
C LYS A 377 1.71 -7.13 -17.95
N PRO A 378 1.53 -6.43 -19.08
CA PRO A 378 0.39 -5.51 -19.27
C PRO A 378 -0.99 -6.13 -19.00
N ARG A 379 -1.19 -7.40 -19.39
CA ARG A 379 -2.44 -8.13 -19.13
C ARG A 379 -2.74 -8.28 -17.64
N VAL A 380 -1.70 -8.49 -16.83
CA VAL A 380 -1.83 -8.67 -15.38
C VAL A 380 -2.12 -7.34 -14.72
N LYS A 381 -1.39 -6.27 -15.11
CA LYS A 381 -1.64 -4.90 -14.64
C LYS A 381 -3.08 -4.44 -14.88
N ALA A 382 -3.66 -4.77 -16.03
CA ALA A 382 -5.03 -4.39 -16.38
C ALA A 382 -6.11 -5.08 -15.51
N ASN A 383 -5.78 -6.21 -14.87
CA ASN A 383 -6.72 -6.99 -14.05
C ASN A 383 -6.42 -6.88 -12.54
N ALA A 384 -5.25 -6.36 -12.17
CA ALA A 384 -4.91 -6.10 -10.78
C ALA A 384 -5.42 -4.71 -10.36
N GLU A 385 -5.87 -4.60 -9.11
CA GLU A 385 -6.30 -3.30 -8.57
C GLU A 385 -5.14 -2.33 -8.39
N GLN A 386 -3.93 -2.83 -8.16
CA GLN A 386 -2.75 -2.02 -7.87
C GLN A 386 -1.54 -2.60 -8.60
N SER A 387 -0.59 -1.75 -8.97
CA SER A 387 0.67 -2.22 -9.56
C SER A 387 1.88 -1.44 -9.07
N ILE A 388 3.01 -2.15 -8.98
CA ILE A 388 4.32 -1.59 -8.68
C ILE A 388 5.25 -1.98 -9.82
N SER A 389 5.84 -1.02 -10.50
CA SER A 389 6.64 -1.22 -11.72
C SER A 389 8.01 -0.54 -11.67
N THR A 390 8.19 0.46 -10.82
CA THR A 390 9.36 1.36 -10.88
C THR A 390 10.26 1.29 -9.66
N ILE A 391 9.72 0.83 -8.53
CA ILE A 391 10.42 0.68 -7.26
C ILE A 391 10.54 -0.79 -6.85
N GLY A 392 11.37 -1.05 -5.84
CA GLY A 392 11.50 -2.35 -5.21
C GLY A 392 10.24 -2.82 -4.48
N LEU A 393 10.25 -4.08 -4.06
CA LEU A 393 9.11 -4.78 -3.46
C LEU A 393 8.65 -4.13 -2.15
N ASP A 394 9.55 -3.47 -1.42
CA ASP A 394 9.21 -2.70 -0.22
C ASP A 394 8.38 -1.43 -0.49
N GLY A 395 8.12 -1.10 -1.74
CA GLY A 395 7.05 -0.18 -2.14
C GLY A 395 5.69 -0.53 -1.54
N ILE A 396 5.45 -1.82 -1.31
CA ILE A 396 4.23 -2.35 -0.68
C ILE A 396 3.99 -1.70 0.68
N LEU A 397 5.04 -1.42 1.46
CA LEU A 397 4.90 -0.79 2.79
C LEU A 397 4.12 0.52 2.72
N TYR A 398 4.34 1.33 1.68
CA TYR A 398 3.64 2.60 1.53
C TYR A 398 2.18 2.42 1.08
N PHE A 399 1.88 1.38 0.30
CA PHE A 399 0.49 1.03 -0.03
C PHE A 399 -0.28 0.56 1.22
N LEU A 400 0.43 0.02 2.21
CA LEU A 400 -0.11 -0.31 3.53
C LEU A 400 -0.17 0.90 4.49
N GLY A 401 0.30 2.08 4.07
CA GLY A 401 0.28 3.32 4.85
C GLY A 401 1.43 3.46 5.86
N PHE A 402 2.49 2.63 5.76
CA PHE A 402 3.68 2.84 6.57
C PHE A 402 4.40 4.13 6.16
N LYS A 403 5.02 4.76 7.16
CA LYS A 403 5.87 5.94 7.01
C LYS A 403 7.28 5.60 7.45
N ASP A 404 8.29 6.15 6.79
CA ASP A 404 9.69 5.90 7.16
C ASP A 404 9.97 6.26 8.63
N SER A 405 9.29 7.28 9.16
CA SER A 405 9.39 7.68 10.57
C SER A 405 8.91 6.62 11.55
N TYR A 406 8.07 5.67 11.13
CA TYR A 406 7.63 4.53 11.94
C TYR A 406 8.60 3.36 11.89
N LEU A 407 9.46 3.31 10.88
CA LEU A 407 10.34 2.18 10.59
C LEU A 407 11.72 2.33 11.22
N GLY A 408 12.08 3.52 11.71
CA GLY A 408 13.36 3.73 12.40
C GLY A 408 14.55 3.54 11.45
N GLU A 409 15.53 2.70 11.81
CA GLU A 409 16.67 2.38 10.94
C GLU A 409 16.24 1.70 9.63
N ASP A 410 15.15 0.92 9.65
CA ASP A 410 14.54 0.33 8.44
C ASP A 410 13.82 1.38 7.57
N GLY A 411 13.81 2.66 7.97
CA GLY A 411 13.18 3.77 7.23
C GLY A 411 14.09 4.46 6.20
N HIS A 412 15.38 4.10 6.11
CA HIS A 412 16.37 4.79 5.28
C HIS A 412 16.88 3.96 4.11
#